data_AF-A0A562GQD3-F1
#
_entry.id   AF-A0A562GQD3-F1
#
_cell.length_a   1.000
_cell.length_b   1.000
_cell.length_c   1.000
_cell.angle_alpha   90.00
_cell.angle_beta   90.00
_cell.angle_gamma   90.00
#
_symmetry.space_group_name_H-M   'P 1'
#
loop_
_entity.id
_entity.type
_entity.pdbx_description
1 polymer ?
#
loop_
_entity_poly.entity_id
_entity_poly.type
_entity_poly.pdbx_seq_one_letter_code
_entity_poly.pdbx_strand_id
1 'polypeptide(L)'
;MPYLKGTATDHDDLLRQIIDWTTDETIHGTDAWELMRNEPWPRGTILKAHGWREGEHQYIGFLHTPLVKGKTYKEWFLTEKILSSEFLWGQQGINSKPGINYYQQVKDGAIIIHAAREIVITNGMVTIYTKNNVGTYVDAISYSFFPAPELFETSSHPMFLGVFKQYSQALDWHQQAGGERRTIHPKPLKYYISGSSHPFEFNPPLYPGVGYPAISCALEGFENGYADFWLIKDRSRMILVVNNGGCWEVGYLGFIEPYHKPEEYIFPACTIGGTSGVIPVGETVPVNTPEIGYRFDYTPQNWSLSHGNPTYAATPWTGNNNWLDEDAISQVQIMLPDGQWQSFANWAIKTEIIVIIGPAYFYPHKEPDQPQGLRHYIRPTYSNIGLTTHVYDNSKTTYQLEPIEFVQSRSNQANILGKLWRIFWPSYPIYKFGEQVIEGKRHLIIPNSWDWRRFHIPHGRTYIVDPLPQLAQDQRMQVLSNAMNIVVRLED
;
A
#
# COMPACT_ATOMS: atom_id res chain seq x y z
N MET A 1 -11.96 -18.26 -21.21
CA MET A 1 -12.39 -18.18 -19.80
C MET A 1 -13.35 -17.01 -19.65
N PRO A 2 -14.45 -17.15 -18.89
CA PRO A 2 -15.31 -16.01 -18.61
C PRO A 2 -14.57 -15.02 -17.72
N TYR A 3 -14.69 -13.74 -18.03
CA TYR A 3 -14.47 -12.66 -17.09
C TYR A 3 -15.84 -12.21 -16.59
N LEU A 4 -15.93 -11.68 -15.37
CA LEU A 4 -17.14 -11.04 -14.87
C LEU A 4 -17.01 -9.53 -15.04
N LYS A 5 -18.07 -8.89 -15.54
CA LYS A 5 -18.28 -7.45 -15.46
C LYS A 5 -19.53 -7.18 -14.65
N GLY A 6 -19.47 -6.26 -13.71
CA GLY A 6 -20.62 -5.87 -12.90
C GLY A 6 -20.49 -4.47 -12.33
N THR A 7 -21.40 -4.17 -11.40
CA THR A 7 -21.41 -2.93 -10.61
C THR A 7 -21.49 -3.31 -9.14
N ALA A 8 -20.77 -2.60 -8.29
CA ALA A 8 -20.82 -2.76 -6.84
C ALA A 8 -21.22 -1.45 -6.16
N THR A 9 -22.08 -1.50 -5.15
CA THR A 9 -22.53 -0.28 -4.44
C THR A 9 -21.54 0.22 -3.39
N ASP A 10 -20.74 -0.70 -2.84
CA ASP A 10 -19.70 -0.44 -1.86
C ASP A 10 -18.66 -1.59 -1.85
N HIS A 11 -17.70 -1.53 -0.93
CA HIS A 11 -16.68 -2.58 -0.78
C HIS A 11 -17.23 -3.90 -0.25
N ASP A 12 -18.30 -3.91 0.55
CA ASP A 12 -18.93 -5.15 1.02
C ASP A 12 -19.60 -5.88 -0.15
N ASP A 13 -20.35 -5.15 -0.98
CA ASP A 13 -20.99 -5.69 -2.17
C ASP A 13 -19.97 -6.15 -3.21
N LEU A 14 -18.90 -5.38 -3.43
CA LEU A 14 -17.79 -5.80 -4.30
C LEU A 14 -17.15 -7.10 -3.80
N LEU A 15 -16.85 -7.19 -2.50
CA LEU A 15 -16.26 -8.37 -1.90
C LEU A 15 -17.17 -9.59 -1.98
N ARG A 16 -18.47 -9.41 -1.72
CA ARG A 16 -19.46 -10.47 -1.91
C ARG A 16 -19.48 -10.98 -3.34
N GLN A 17 -19.50 -10.08 -4.34
CA GLN A 17 -19.47 -10.46 -5.75
C GLN A 17 -18.16 -11.17 -6.15
N ILE A 18 -17.01 -10.77 -5.57
CA ILE A 18 -15.74 -11.49 -5.73
C ILE A 18 -15.85 -12.92 -5.19
N ILE A 19 -16.34 -13.08 -3.96
CA ILE A 19 -16.48 -14.40 -3.33
C ILE A 19 -17.44 -15.28 -4.14
N ASP A 20 -18.64 -14.77 -4.43
CA ASP A 20 -19.70 -15.50 -5.15
C ASP A 20 -19.18 -16.01 -6.50
N TRP A 21 -18.49 -15.16 -7.26
CA TRP A 21 -17.97 -15.54 -8.57
C TRP A 21 -16.76 -16.47 -8.49
N THR A 22 -15.76 -16.16 -7.66
CA THR A 22 -14.50 -16.92 -7.62
C THR A 22 -14.66 -18.34 -7.06
N THR A 23 -15.71 -18.58 -6.29
CA THR A 23 -16.04 -19.88 -5.67
C THR A 23 -17.09 -20.68 -6.44
N ASP A 24 -17.63 -20.13 -7.53
CA ASP A 24 -18.67 -20.80 -8.33
C ASP A 24 -18.09 -21.98 -9.16
N GLU A 25 -18.32 -23.19 -8.67
CA GLU A 25 -17.94 -24.44 -9.36
C GLU A 25 -18.64 -24.64 -10.70
N THR A 26 -19.80 -24.02 -10.95
CA THR A 26 -20.51 -24.10 -12.24
C THR A 26 -19.81 -23.28 -13.32
N ILE A 27 -19.11 -22.21 -12.92
CA ILE A 27 -18.34 -21.33 -13.81
C ILE A 27 -16.89 -21.85 -13.96
N HIS A 28 -16.28 -22.23 -12.84
CA HIS A 28 -14.84 -22.51 -12.78
C HIS A 28 -14.49 -24.00 -12.67
N GLY A 29 -15.46 -24.89 -12.45
CA GLY A 29 -15.21 -26.32 -12.27
C GLY A 29 -14.18 -26.55 -11.16
N THR A 30 -13.16 -27.35 -11.46
CA THR A 30 -12.06 -27.67 -10.52
C THR A 30 -11.16 -26.49 -10.18
N ASP A 31 -11.23 -25.39 -10.96
CA ASP A 31 -10.44 -24.17 -10.72
C ASP A 31 -11.16 -23.19 -9.79
N ALA A 32 -12.35 -23.51 -9.28
CA ALA A 32 -13.04 -22.74 -8.25
C ALA A 32 -12.16 -22.63 -6.99
N TRP A 33 -12.21 -21.47 -6.34
CA TRP A 33 -11.51 -21.23 -5.08
C TRP A 33 -12.39 -21.61 -3.89
N GLU A 34 -11.79 -21.77 -2.73
CA GLU A 34 -12.49 -22.16 -1.49
C GLU A 34 -12.54 -20.97 -0.52
N LEU A 35 -13.72 -20.61 -0.01
CA LEU A 35 -13.84 -19.61 1.05
C LEU A 35 -13.43 -20.19 2.40
N MET A 36 -12.31 -19.72 2.94
CA MET A 36 -11.78 -20.18 4.24
C MET A 36 -12.34 -19.37 5.41
N ARG A 37 -12.51 -18.05 5.20
CA ARG A 37 -12.98 -17.10 6.22
C ARG A 37 -13.58 -15.88 5.56
N ASN A 38 -14.66 -15.35 6.12
CA ASN A 38 -15.18 -14.01 5.84
C ASN A 38 -15.58 -13.38 7.17
N GLU A 39 -14.77 -12.47 7.66
CA GLU A 39 -14.94 -11.84 8.97
C GLU A 39 -14.55 -10.35 8.90
N PRO A 40 -15.09 -9.50 9.79
CA PRO A 40 -14.72 -8.10 9.82
C PRO A 40 -13.24 -7.89 10.18
N TRP A 41 -12.80 -6.65 10.05
CA TRP A 41 -11.50 -6.21 10.57
C TRP A 41 -11.32 -6.60 12.05
N PRO A 42 -10.12 -7.05 12.47
CA PRO A 42 -8.86 -7.11 11.73
C PRO A 42 -8.59 -8.47 11.04
N ARG A 43 -9.58 -9.37 10.96
CA ARG A 43 -9.38 -10.73 10.45
C ARG A 43 -9.60 -10.82 8.94
N GLY A 44 -10.61 -10.13 8.40
CA GLY A 44 -10.84 -10.03 6.95
C GLY A 44 -11.22 -11.36 6.28
N THR A 45 -11.42 -11.28 4.96
CA THR A 45 -11.76 -12.43 4.11
C THR A 45 -10.52 -13.15 3.61
N ILE A 46 -10.54 -14.47 3.64
CA ILE A 46 -9.48 -15.33 3.09
C ILE A 46 -10.10 -16.39 2.18
N LEU A 47 -9.65 -16.42 0.93
CA LEU A 47 -9.92 -17.45 -0.07
C LEU A 47 -8.68 -18.33 -0.22
N LYS A 48 -8.85 -19.63 -0.39
CA LYS A 48 -7.79 -20.56 -0.75
C LYS A 48 -7.84 -20.80 -2.25
N ALA A 49 -6.76 -20.39 -2.91
CA ALA A 49 -6.56 -20.55 -4.34
C ALA A 49 -5.59 -21.70 -4.62
N HIS A 50 -5.63 -22.23 -5.83
CA HIS A 50 -4.71 -23.28 -6.26
C HIS A 50 -3.32 -22.71 -6.53
N GLY A 51 -2.30 -23.54 -6.35
CA GLY A 51 -0.94 -23.28 -6.79
C GLY A 51 -0.70 -23.73 -8.23
N TRP A 52 0.56 -23.68 -8.66
CA TRP A 52 0.95 -24.15 -9.99
C TRP A 52 0.80 -25.66 -10.12
N ARG A 53 1.17 -26.41 -9.08
CA ARG A 53 1.05 -27.86 -9.05
C ARG A 53 -0.20 -28.30 -8.30
N GLU A 54 -0.65 -29.51 -8.60
CA GLU A 54 -1.72 -30.16 -7.84
C GLU A 54 -1.31 -30.30 -6.37
N GLY A 55 -2.21 -29.97 -5.45
CA GLY A 55 -1.96 -29.96 -4.00
C GLY A 55 -1.19 -28.75 -3.47
N GLU A 56 -0.66 -27.87 -4.34
CA GLU A 56 -0.15 -26.57 -3.92
C GLU A 56 -1.31 -25.59 -3.74
N HIS A 57 -1.18 -24.73 -2.74
CA HIS A 57 -2.17 -23.71 -2.45
C HIS A 57 -1.50 -22.40 -2.03
N GLN A 58 -2.25 -21.33 -2.20
CA GLN A 58 -1.98 -20.02 -1.61
C GLN A 58 -3.30 -19.46 -1.09
N TYR A 59 -3.21 -18.39 -0.33
CA TYR A 59 -4.37 -17.74 0.24
C TYR A 59 -4.46 -16.31 -0.25
N ILE A 60 -5.61 -15.93 -0.78
CA ILE A 60 -5.90 -14.59 -1.27
C ILE A 60 -6.75 -13.89 -0.21
N GLY A 61 -6.33 -12.71 0.20
CA GLY A 61 -7.03 -11.93 1.21
C GLY A 61 -7.72 -10.70 0.65
N PHE A 62 -8.90 -10.37 1.21
CA PHE A 62 -9.49 -9.02 1.19
C PHE A 62 -9.82 -8.48 2.59
N LEU A 63 -9.33 -7.27 2.91
CA LEU A 63 -9.64 -6.58 4.17
C LEU A 63 -10.00 -5.14 3.85
N HIS A 64 -11.27 -4.77 3.99
CA HIS A 64 -11.67 -3.38 3.90
C HIS A 64 -12.08 -2.85 5.27
N THR A 65 -11.85 -1.56 5.49
CA THR A 65 -12.22 -0.88 6.73
C THR A 65 -12.30 0.62 6.49
N PRO A 66 -13.27 1.32 7.07
CA PRO A 66 -13.25 2.78 7.10
C PRO A 66 -12.08 3.27 7.96
N LEU A 67 -11.29 4.18 7.41
CA LEU A 67 -10.19 4.86 8.09
C LEU A 67 -10.58 6.32 8.29
N VAL A 68 -10.75 6.73 9.54
CA VAL A 68 -11.14 8.10 9.91
C VAL A 68 -9.94 8.79 10.55
N LYS A 69 -9.40 9.81 9.89
CA LYS A 69 -8.34 10.66 10.43
C LYS A 69 -8.76 11.27 11.77
N GLY A 70 -7.84 11.28 12.73
CA GLY A 70 -7.98 11.71 14.11
C GLY A 70 -8.63 10.68 15.02
N LYS A 71 -9.09 9.53 14.49
CA LYS A 71 -9.94 8.59 15.22
C LYS A 71 -9.46 7.15 15.11
N THR A 72 -9.52 6.53 13.92
CA THR A 72 -9.34 5.07 13.77
C THR A 72 -8.01 4.57 14.34
N TYR A 73 -6.90 5.21 13.97
CA TYR A 73 -5.58 4.80 14.46
C TYR A 73 -5.44 5.02 15.97
N LYS A 74 -5.82 6.22 16.43
CA LYS A 74 -5.78 6.60 17.84
C LYS A 74 -6.55 5.63 18.73
N GLU A 75 -7.79 5.32 18.37
CA GLU A 75 -8.66 4.44 19.16
C GLU A 75 -8.10 3.01 19.24
N TRP A 76 -7.52 2.51 18.14
CA TRP A 76 -6.87 1.20 18.11
C TRP A 76 -5.56 1.16 18.91
N PHE A 77 -4.65 2.11 18.64
CA PHE A 77 -3.32 2.15 19.26
C PHE A 77 -3.41 2.33 20.77
N LEU A 78 -4.35 3.15 21.25
CA LEU A 78 -4.53 3.43 22.67
C LEU A 78 -5.35 2.36 23.41
N THR A 79 -5.73 1.26 22.76
CA THR A 79 -6.28 0.10 23.48
C THR A 79 -5.22 -0.50 24.40
N GLU A 80 -5.65 -1.01 25.55
CA GLU A 80 -4.75 -1.60 26.55
C GLU A 80 -3.84 -2.68 25.95
N LYS A 81 -4.39 -3.56 25.09
CA LYS A 81 -3.66 -4.64 24.44
C LYS A 81 -2.50 -4.10 23.59
N ILE A 82 -2.78 -3.17 22.68
CA ILE A 82 -1.80 -2.66 21.70
C ILE A 82 -0.81 -1.71 22.37
N LEU A 83 -1.30 -0.78 23.18
CA LEU A 83 -0.45 0.16 23.89
C LEU A 83 0.54 -0.56 24.82
N SER A 84 0.08 -1.64 25.45
CA SER A 84 0.97 -2.50 26.22
C SER A 84 2.00 -3.17 25.31
N SER A 85 1.57 -3.99 24.33
CA SER A 85 2.50 -4.83 23.55
C SER A 85 3.51 -4.02 22.74
N GLU A 86 3.10 -2.88 22.19
CA GLU A 86 3.91 -2.10 21.26
C GLU A 86 4.71 -0.98 21.94
N PHE A 87 4.10 -0.27 22.91
CA PHE A 87 4.72 0.91 23.52
C PHE A 87 5.32 0.63 24.91
N LEU A 88 4.64 -0.10 25.79
CA LEU A 88 5.18 -0.39 27.12
C LEU A 88 6.25 -1.49 27.06
N TRP A 89 5.91 -2.60 26.43
CA TRP A 89 6.72 -3.84 26.38
C TRP A 89 7.47 -4.00 25.06
N GLY A 90 7.11 -3.25 24.04
CA GLY A 90 7.71 -3.39 22.72
C GLY A 90 9.18 -2.97 22.73
N GLN A 91 10.01 -3.68 21.96
CA GLN A 91 11.44 -3.38 21.84
C GLN A 91 11.71 -1.94 21.37
N GLN A 92 10.80 -1.35 20.60
CA GLN A 92 10.89 0.03 20.13
C GLN A 92 10.17 1.04 21.04
N GLY A 93 9.54 0.56 22.11
CA GLY A 93 8.83 1.35 23.12
C GLY A 93 9.69 1.68 24.34
N ILE A 94 9.05 1.90 25.49
CA ILE A 94 9.73 2.20 26.78
C ILE A 94 10.65 1.05 27.21
N ASN A 95 10.34 -0.20 26.84
CA ASN A 95 11.16 -1.39 27.12
C ASN A 95 12.61 -1.31 26.55
N SER A 96 12.89 -0.35 25.68
CA SER A 96 14.25 -0.03 25.23
C SER A 96 15.08 0.78 26.24
N LYS A 97 14.47 1.34 27.29
CA LYS A 97 15.18 2.09 28.34
C LYS A 97 15.66 1.13 29.43
N PRO A 98 16.98 1.01 29.69
CA PRO A 98 17.52 0.09 30.69
C PRO A 98 16.93 0.38 32.09
N GLY A 99 16.41 -0.66 32.76
CA GLY A 99 16.15 -0.63 34.20
C GLY A 99 14.71 -0.86 34.68
N ILE A 100 13.77 -1.31 33.84
CA ILE A 100 12.40 -1.59 34.29
C ILE A 100 11.98 -3.05 34.02
N ASN A 101 12.10 -3.89 35.04
CA ASN A 101 11.60 -5.27 35.04
C ASN A 101 10.15 -5.31 35.54
N TYR A 102 9.29 -6.13 34.94
CA TYR A 102 7.90 -6.30 35.39
C TYR A 102 7.39 -7.75 35.20
N TYR A 103 6.30 -8.13 35.89
CA TYR A 103 5.56 -9.39 35.66
C TYR A 103 4.03 -9.20 35.70
N GLN A 104 3.29 -10.00 34.92
CA GLN A 104 1.87 -9.79 34.61
C GLN A 104 0.92 -10.64 35.47
N GLN A 105 -0.22 -10.06 35.89
CA GLN A 105 -1.44 -10.80 36.21
C GLN A 105 -2.66 -10.03 35.67
N VAL A 106 -3.62 -10.74 35.04
CA VAL A 106 -4.86 -10.16 34.50
C VAL A 106 -6.02 -10.53 35.41
N LYS A 107 -6.78 -9.54 35.90
CA LYS A 107 -8.00 -9.78 36.71
C LYS A 107 -9.07 -8.75 36.36
N ASP A 108 -10.28 -9.21 36.08
CA ASP A 108 -11.50 -8.39 35.89
C ASP A 108 -11.37 -7.24 34.87
N GLY A 109 -10.68 -7.49 33.75
CA GLY A 109 -10.52 -6.49 32.68
C GLY A 109 -9.55 -5.35 33.01
N ALA A 110 -8.79 -5.48 34.10
CA ALA A 110 -7.65 -4.61 34.41
C ALA A 110 -6.36 -5.46 34.47
N ILE A 111 -5.30 -5.03 33.79
CA ILE A 111 -3.96 -5.61 33.96
C ILE A 111 -3.33 -4.99 35.21
N ILE A 112 -3.25 -5.76 36.30
CA ILE A 112 -2.57 -5.36 37.54
C ILE A 112 -1.19 -6.00 37.53
N ILE A 113 -0.16 -5.18 37.34
CA ILE A 113 1.24 -5.62 37.39
C ILE A 113 1.75 -5.37 38.80
N HIS A 114 2.10 -6.45 39.50
CA HIS A 114 2.62 -6.37 40.85
C HIS A 114 4.15 -6.22 40.81
N ALA A 115 4.65 -5.04 41.09
CA ALA A 115 5.89 -4.86 41.84
C ALA A 115 5.67 -3.61 42.70
N ALA A 116 6.70 -2.93 43.21
CA ALA A 116 6.55 -1.64 43.87
C ALA A 116 5.94 -0.53 42.95
N ARG A 117 5.33 -0.87 41.81
CA ARG A 117 4.70 0.03 40.85
C ARG A 117 3.38 -0.53 40.33
N GLU A 118 2.40 0.34 40.13
CA GLU A 118 1.08 0.04 39.52
C GLU A 118 0.93 0.84 38.23
N ILE A 119 0.38 0.23 37.17
CA ILE A 119 0.20 0.87 35.87
C ILE A 119 -1.29 1.11 35.66
N VAL A 120 -1.66 2.35 35.33
CA VAL A 120 -3.02 2.73 34.99
C VAL A 120 -3.01 3.38 33.61
N ILE A 121 -3.91 2.91 32.74
CA ILE A 121 -4.11 3.48 31.41
C ILE A 121 -5.47 4.17 31.42
N THR A 122 -5.51 5.48 31.18
CA THR A 122 -6.76 6.25 31.18
C THR A 122 -6.72 7.29 30.07
N ASN A 123 -7.70 7.27 29.17
CA ASN A 123 -7.83 8.23 28.06
C ASN A 123 -6.56 8.38 27.20
N GLY A 124 -5.81 7.30 26.99
CA GLY A 124 -4.56 7.33 26.21
C GLY A 124 -3.34 7.89 26.94
N MET A 125 -3.46 8.16 28.24
CA MET A 125 -2.34 8.43 29.13
C MET A 125 -1.94 7.14 29.83
N VAL A 126 -0.64 6.87 29.88
CA VAL A 126 -0.09 5.77 30.67
C VAL A 126 0.54 6.36 31.92
N THR A 127 0.03 6.00 33.09
CA THR A 127 0.58 6.44 34.38
C THR A 127 1.15 5.25 35.14
N ILE A 128 2.44 5.33 35.46
CA ILE A 128 3.15 4.35 36.27
C ILE A 128 3.31 4.94 37.67
N TYR A 129 2.52 4.45 38.61
CA TYR A 129 2.63 4.80 40.01
C TYR A 129 3.72 3.99 40.69
N THR A 130 4.45 4.56 41.64
CA THR A 130 5.34 3.84 42.57
C THR A 130 4.69 3.79 43.94
N LYS A 131 4.64 2.60 44.55
CA LYS A 131 4.16 2.36 45.92
C LYS A 131 5.34 2.19 46.86
N ASN A 132 5.21 2.74 48.07
CA ASN A 132 6.12 2.43 49.17
C ASN A 132 5.88 1.02 49.73
N ASN A 133 6.72 0.58 50.67
CA ASN A 133 6.62 -0.74 51.32
C ASN A 133 5.32 -0.98 52.10
N VAL A 134 4.48 0.05 52.26
CA VAL A 134 3.18 0.02 52.95
C VAL A 134 2.01 0.11 51.97
N GLY A 135 2.28 0.04 50.65
CA GLY A 135 1.25 0.04 49.61
C GLY A 135 0.70 1.42 49.23
N THR A 136 1.25 2.51 49.77
CA THR A 136 0.82 3.88 49.45
C THR A 136 1.56 4.42 48.23
N TYR A 137 0.86 5.08 47.30
CA TYR A 137 1.49 5.74 46.16
C TYR A 137 2.36 6.91 46.63
N VAL A 138 3.62 6.93 46.18
CA VAL A 138 4.62 7.95 46.53
C VAL A 138 5.15 8.71 45.33
N ASP A 139 4.98 8.19 44.12
CA ASP A 139 5.39 8.84 42.88
C ASP A 139 4.52 8.38 41.70
N ALA A 140 4.45 9.16 40.63
CA ALA A 140 3.75 8.83 39.41
C ALA A 140 4.47 9.42 38.19
N ILE A 141 4.80 8.58 37.23
CA ILE A 141 5.32 9.00 35.92
C ILE A 141 4.21 8.82 34.89
N SER A 142 3.82 9.90 34.23
CA SER A 142 2.81 9.87 33.17
C SER A 142 3.43 10.04 31.79
N TYR A 143 2.95 9.25 30.83
CA TYR A 143 3.29 9.34 29.42
C TYR A 143 2.04 9.76 28.66
N SER A 144 2.15 10.80 27.84
CA SER A 144 1.03 11.32 27.03
C SER A 144 1.47 11.58 25.59
N PHE A 145 0.68 11.14 24.63
CA PHE A 145 0.91 11.42 23.22
C PHE A 145 0.36 12.79 22.85
N PHE A 146 1.24 13.65 22.33
CA PHE A 146 0.86 14.96 21.83
C PHE A 146 1.76 15.34 20.63
N PRO A 147 1.20 15.66 19.44
CA PRO A 147 -0.21 15.56 19.08
C PRO A 147 -0.76 14.12 19.20
N ALA A 148 -2.08 13.97 19.06
CA ALA A 148 -2.71 12.65 19.13
C ALA A 148 -2.08 11.67 18.11
N PRO A 149 -1.94 10.37 18.45
CA PRO A 149 -1.39 9.37 17.54
C PRO A 149 -2.16 9.34 16.22
N GLU A 150 -1.44 9.49 15.11
CA GLU A 150 -2.03 9.44 13.77
C GLU A 150 -1.04 8.91 12.75
N LEU A 151 -1.52 7.99 11.92
CA LEU A 151 -0.81 7.46 10.74
C LEU A 151 -1.42 7.93 9.42
N PHE A 152 -2.69 8.30 9.41
CA PHE A 152 -3.45 8.64 8.21
C PHE A 152 -3.41 10.13 7.92
N GLU A 153 -3.08 10.49 6.69
CA GLU A 153 -3.15 11.88 6.24
C GLU A 153 -4.57 12.31 5.90
N THR A 154 -5.43 11.37 5.52
CA THR A 154 -6.80 11.65 5.08
C THR A 154 -7.72 10.47 5.46
N SER A 155 -9.00 10.78 5.65
CA SER A 155 -10.00 9.73 5.85
C SER A 155 -10.31 9.05 4.52
N SER A 156 -10.44 7.73 4.53
CA SER A 156 -10.61 6.91 3.33
C SER A 156 -11.32 5.60 3.66
N HIS A 157 -11.72 4.86 2.63
CA HIS A 157 -12.20 3.49 2.79
C HIS A 157 -11.42 2.59 1.85
N PRO A 158 -10.23 2.08 2.23
CA PRO A 158 -9.49 1.12 1.41
C PRO A 158 -10.04 -0.30 1.54
N MET A 159 -9.82 -1.08 0.48
CA MET A 159 -9.82 -2.54 0.45
C MET A 159 -8.38 -3.01 0.23
N PHE A 160 -7.74 -3.46 1.30
CA PHE A 160 -6.40 -4.04 1.29
C PHE A 160 -6.41 -5.41 0.63
N LEU A 161 -5.39 -5.64 -0.19
CA LEU A 161 -5.23 -6.84 -0.99
C LEU A 161 -4.00 -7.62 -0.49
N GLY A 162 -4.19 -8.89 -0.17
CA GLY A 162 -3.16 -9.75 0.39
C GLY A 162 -3.00 -11.06 -0.36
N VAL A 163 -1.78 -11.59 -0.35
CA VAL A 163 -1.51 -12.99 -0.70
C VAL A 163 -0.65 -13.59 0.41
N PHE A 164 -0.99 -14.80 0.83
CA PHE A 164 -0.31 -15.49 1.92
C PHE A 164 0.07 -16.89 1.48
N LYS A 165 1.27 -17.32 1.90
CA LYS A 165 1.75 -18.67 1.64
C LYS A 165 1.06 -19.68 2.55
N GLN A 166 0.72 -19.26 3.77
CA GLN A 166 0.11 -20.11 4.79
C GLN A 166 -1.01 -19.34 5.49
N TYR A 167 -1.96 -20.10 6.02
CA TYR A 167 -3.12 -19.58 6.71
C TYR A 167 -3.24 -20.22 8.07
N SER A 168 -3.55 -19.40 9.08
CA SER A 168 -4.01 -19.86 10.39
C SER A 168 -5.27 -19.12 10.78
N GLN A 169 -6.31 -19.87 11.12
CA GLN A 169 -7.60 -19.30 11.50
C GLN A 169 -7.46 -18.35 12.70
N ALA A 170 -6.62 -18.67 13.69
CA ALA A 170 -6.48 -17.87 14.90
C ALA A 170 -5.77 -16.51 14.71
N LEU A 171 -5.10 -16.28 13.58
CA LEU A 171 -4.29 -15.09 13.36
C LEU A 171 -5.09 -13.95 12.73
N ASP A 172 -4.78 -12.72 13.13
CA ASP A 172 -5.24 -11.51 12.45
C ASP A 172 -4.64 -11.43 11.04
N TRP A 173 -5.19 -10.57 10.19
CA TRP A 173 -4.75 -10.41 8.82
C TRP A 173 -3.23 -10.16 8.68
N HIS A 174 -2.72 -9.19 9.44
CA HIS A 174 -1.31 -8.78 9.41
C HIS A 174 -0.36 -9.82 10.03
N GLN A 175 -0.91 -10.81 10.75
CA GLN A 175 -0.17 -11.87 11.41
C GLN A 175 -0.12 -13.16 10.58
N GLN A 176 -0.85 -13.23 9.46
CA GLN A 176 -0.81 -14.38 8.58
C GLN A 176 0.62 -14.58 8.05
N ALA A 177 1.03 -15.83 7.87
CA ALA A 177 2.37 -16.13 7.38
C ALA A 177 2.51 -15.73 5.89
N GLY A 178 3.49 -14.87 5.62
CA GLY A 178 3.58 -14.10 4.36
C GLY A 178 2.92 -12.73 4.44
N GLY A 179 2.41 -12.33 5.60
CA GLY A 179 1.90 -10.98 5.84
C GLY A 179 2.91 -10.01 6.46
N GLU A 180 4.10 -10.50 6.81
CA GLU A 180 5.15 -9.77 7.51
C GLU A 180 5.89 -8.81 6.58
N ARG A 181 5.32 -7.63 6.36
CA ARG A 181 5.92 -6.54 5.57
C ARG A 181 6.68 -5.63 6.53
N ARG A 182 7.86 -6.07 6.97
CA ARG A 182 8.50 -5.60 8.22
C ARG A 182 9.19 -4.24 8.17
N THR A 183 9.26 -3.56 7.02
CA THR A 183 10.19 -2.41 6.86
C THR A 183 9.50 -1.07 6.61
N ILE A 184 8.23 -0.95 7.00
CA ILE A 184 7.53 0.34 6.88
C ILE A 184 7.74 1.17 8.14
N HIS A 185 8.46 2.26 7.99
CA HIS A 185 8.71 3.24 9.04
C HIS A 185 7.94 4.54 8.76
N PRO A 186 6.67 4.63 9.18
CA PRO A 186 5.95 5.90 9.10
C PRO A 186 6.58 6.94 10.04
N LYS A 187 6.14 8.19 9.91
CA LYS A 187 6.60 9.29 10.76
C LYS A 187 6.46 8.90 12.25
N PRO A 188 7.51 9.05 13.07
CA PRO A 188 7.45 8.71 14.49
C PRO A 188 6.35 9.48 15.23
N LEU A 189 5.71 8.80 16.19
CA LEU A 189 4.81 9.43 17.14
C LEU A 189 5.59 10.18 18.20
N LYS A 190 5.00 11.26 18.72
CA LYS A 190 5.58 12.05 19.80
C LYS A 190 4.85 11.80 21.10
N TYR A 191 5.62 11.54 22.16
CA TYR A 191 5.10 11.42 23.51
C TYR A 191 5.92 12.26 24.50
N TYR A 192 5.26 12.70 25.55
CA TYR A 192 5.84 13.49 26.63
C TYR A 192 5.81 12.69 27.92
N ILE A 193 6.84 12.89 28.74
CA ILE A 193 6.92 12.37 30.11
C ILE A 193 6.55 13.51 31.06
N SER A 194 5.81 13.23 32.12
CA SER A 194 5.45 14.21 33.16
C SER A 194 6.67 15.02 33.61
N GLY A 195 6.59 16.35 33.47
CA GLY A 195 7.68 17.28 33.81
C GLY A 195 8.72 17.52 32.70
N SER A 196 8.66 16.83 31.57
CA SER A 196 9.51 17.09 30.40
C SER A 196 8.87 18.12 29.46
N SER A 197 9.65 19.10 29.03
CA SER A 197 9.29 20.03 27.94
C SER A 197 9.66 19.50 26.55
N HIS A 198 10.44 18.42 26.47
CA HIS A 198 10.93 17.85 25.21
C HIS A 198 10.16 16.56 24.89
N PRO A 199 9.68 16.40 23.63
CA PRO A 199 9.05 15.16 23.19
C PRO A 199 10.10 14.07 22.99
N PHE A 200 9.67 12.82 23.19
CA PHE A 200 10.37 11.63 22.76
C PHE A 200 9.67 11.05 21.54
N GLU A 201 10.44 10.35 20.71
CA GLU A 201 9.92 9.68 19.52
C GLU A 201 9.66 8.20 19.79
N PHE A 202 8.62 7.68 19.15
CA PHE A 202 8.23 6.29 19.17
C PHE A 202 7.86 5.86 17.76
N ASN A 203 8.46 4.77 17.28
CA ASN A 203 8.09 4.19 16.00
C ASN A 203 6.73 3.50 16.14
N PRO A 204 5.68 4.01 15.49
CA PRO A 204 4.35 3.46 15.67
C PRO A 204 4.21 2.07 15.07
N PRO A 205 3.45 1.17 15.71
CA PRO A 205 3.01 -0.06 15.06
C PRO A 205 2.05 0.27 13.92
N LEU A 206 2.09 -0.54 12.86
CA LEU A 206 1.18 -0.39 11.73
C LEU A 206 -0.22 -0.90 12.07
N TYR A 207 -1.23 -0.15 11.65
CA TYR A 207 -2.62 -0.59 11.75
C TYR A 207 -2.85 -1.82 10.83
N PRO A 208 -3.60 -2.85 11.24
CA PRO A 208 -3.84 -4.04 10.42
C PRO A 208 -4.34 -3.69 9.01
N GLY A 209 -3.63 -4.19 7.99
CA GLY A 209 -3.87 -3.92 6.57
C GLY A 209 -2.98 -2.82 5.98
N VAL A 210 -2.50 -1.89 6.81
CA VAL A 210 -1.58 -0.83 6.36
C VAL A 210 -0.27 -1.43 5.86
N GLY A 211 0.24 -0.88 4.75
CA GLY A 211 1.40 -1.42 4.02
C GLY A 211 1.06 -2.47 2.96
N TYR A 212 -0.21 -2.88 2.87
CA TYR A 212 -0.70 -3.68 1.76
C TYR A 212 -1.14 -2.77 0.62
N PRO A 213 -0.88 -3.15 -0.65
CA PRO A 213 -1.55 -2.54 -1.77
C PRO A 213 -3.06 -2.64 -1.58
N ALA A 214 -3.75 -1.60 -2.01
CA ALA A 214 -5.18 -1.45 -1.84
C ALA A 214 -5.82 -0.91 -3.11
N ILE A 215 -7.12 -1.14 -3.21
CA ILE A 215 -8.06 -0.39 -4.03
C ILE A 215 -8.86 0.47 -3.06
N SER A 216 -9.16 1.71 -3.40
CA SER A 216 -9.57 2.69 -2.41
C SER A 216 -10.56 3.72 -2.94
N CYS A 217 -11.43 4.15 -2.04
CA CYS A 217 -12.35 5.24 -2.29
C CYS A 217 -12.35 6.25 -1.13
N ALA A 218 -13.06 7.35 -1.34
CA ALA A 218 -13.29 8.33 -0.28
C ALA A 218 -14.07 7.68 0.87
N LEU A 219 -14.05 8.30 2.06
CA LEU A 219 -14.75 7.74 3.23
C LEU A 219 -16.27 7.61 2.97
N GLU A 220 -16.83 8.49 2.14
CA GLU A 220 -18.23 8.52 1.73
C GLU A 220 -18.62 7.33 0.83
N GLY A 221 -17.64 6.57 0.32
CA GLY A 221 -17.84 5.41 -0.55
C GLY A 221 -17.55 5.71 -2.02
N PHE A 222 -18.17 4.92 -2.91
CA PHE A 222 -18.04 5.11 -4.35
C PHE A 222 -18.76 6.36 -4.85
N GLU A 223 -18.18 7.01 -5.84
CA GLU A 223 -18.76 8.15 -6.54
C GLU A 223 -20.08 7.73 -7.20
N ASN A 224 -21.12 8.53 -7.00
CA ASN A 224 -22.50 8.20 -7.43
C ASN A 224 -23.12 6.95 -6.75
N GLY A 225 -22.50 6.42 -5.70
CA GLY A 225 -23.00 5.27 -4.93
C GLY A 225 -22.79 3.91 -5.61
N TYR A 226 -21.96 3.84 -6.66
CA TYR A 226 -21.54 2.58 -7.26
C TYR A 226 -20.19 2.69 -7.99
N ALA A 227 -19.53 1.56 -8.21
CA ALA A 227 -18.39 1.45 -9.11
C ALA A 227 -18.59 0.31 -10.10
N ASP A 228 -18.16 0.50 -11.36
CA ASP A 228 -18.06 -0.60 -12.32
C ASP A 228 -16.85 -1.46 -11.94
N PHE A 229 -16.95 -2.78 -12.12
CA PHE A 229 -15.82 -3.66 -11.89
C PHE A 229 -15.68 -4.76 -12.95
N TRP A 230 -14.46 -5.27 -13.07
CA TRP A 230 -14.12 -6.44 -13.87
C TRP A 230 -13.30 -7.42 -13.04
N LEU A 231 -13.67 -8.69 -13.09
CA LEU A 231 -12.91 -9.81 -12.51
C LEU A 231 -12.44 -10.74 -13.61
N ILE A 232 -11.14 -11.00 -13.62
CA ILE A 232 -10.52 -12.00 -14.47
C ILE A 232 -9.73 -12.93 -13.56
N LYS A 233 -9.96 -14.25 -13.63
CA LYS A 233 -9.19 -15.21 -12.84
C LYS A 233 -8.84 -16.44 -13.66
N ASP A 234 -7.80 -17.13 -13.22
CA ASP A 234 -7.58 -18.54 -13.52
C ASP A 234 -7.58 -19.36 -12.20
N ARG A 235 -6.95 -20.54 -12.21
CA ARG A 235 -6.77 -21.37 -11.01
C ARG A 235 -5.95 -20.73 -9.89
N SER A 236 -4.96 -19.90 -10.24
CA SER A 236 -3.86 -19.49 -9.37
C SER A 236 -3.70 -17.97 -9.19
N ARG A 237 -4.59 -17.17 -9.80
CA ARG A 237 -4.47 -15.71 -9.73
C ARG A 237 -5.75 -15.02 -10.20
N MET A 238 -5.88 -13.76 -9.80
CA MET A 238 -6.98 -12.89 -10.19
C MET A 238 -6.48 -11.48 -10.48
N ILE A 239 -7.16 -10.83 -11.42
CA ILE A 239 -7.12 -9.41 -11.71
C ILE A 239 -8.48 -8.84 -11.35
N LEU A 240 -8.48 -7.80 -10.52
CA LEU A 240 -9.65 -6.99 -10.18
C LEU A 240 -9.41 -5.60 -10.76
N VAL A 241 -10.36 -5.09 -11.54
CA VAL A 241 -10.35 -3.70 -12.00
C VAL A 241 -11.60 -3.03 -11.48
N VAL A 242 -11.45 -1.84 -10.90
CA VAL A 242 -12.55 -1.01 -10.41
C VAL A 242 -12.50 0.33 -11.13
N ASN A 243 -13.64 0.81 -11.60
CA ASN A 243 -13.81 2.17 -12.11
C ASN A 243 -14.84 2.90 -11.24
N ASN A 244 -14.32 3.80 -10.40
CA ASN A 244 -15.09 4.61 -9.47
C ASN A 244 -15.14 6.06 -9.99
N GLY A 245 -16.21 6.42 -10.71
CA GLY A 245 -16.37 7.78 -11.23
C GLY A 245 -15.28 8.26 -12.19
N GLY A 246 -14.61 7.34 -12.90
CA GLY A 246 -13.46 7.65 -13.75
C GLY A 246 -12.10 7.52 -13.06
N CYS A 247 -12.07 7.24 -11.75
CA CYS A 247 -10.87 6.76 -11.06
C CYS A 247 -10.76 5.25 -11.28
N TRP A 248 -9.76 4.82 -12.04
CA TRP A 248 -9.53 3.41 -12.33
C TRP A 248 -8.53 2.84 -11.33
N GLU A 249 -8.74 1.65 -10.82
CA GLU A 249 -7.76 0.96 -9.98
C GLU A 249 -7.63 -0.50 -10.40
N VAL A 250 -6.42 -1.03 -10.28
CA VAL A 250 -6.10 -2.41 -10.67
C VAL A 250 -5.49 -3.15 -9.48
N GLY A 251 -6.11 -4.28 -9.14
CA GLY A 251 -5.58 -5.27 -8.22
C GLY A 251 -5.10 -6.50 -8.97
N TYR A 252 -3.94 -7.04 -8.60
CA TYR A 252 -3.47 -8.36 -9.04
C TYR A 252 -3.12 -9.19 -7.82
N LEU A 253 -3.63 -10.41 -7.75
CA LEU A 253 -3.45 -11.29 -6.59
C LEU A 253 -3.15 -12.71 -7.06
N GLY A 254 -2.03 -13.28 -6.60
CA GLY A 254 -1.68 -14.67 -6.82
C GLY A 254 -0.32 -14.83 -7.50
N PHE A 255 -0.09 -15.94 -8.20
CA PHE A 255 1.21 -16.23 -8.79
C PHE A 255 1.54 -15.36 -10.01
N ILE A 256 2.80 -14.98 -10.18
CA ILE A 256 3.29 -14.41 -11.46
C ILE A 256 3.42 -15.53 -12.51
N GLU A 257 3.36 -15.19 -13.80
CA GLU A 257 3.63 -16.13 -14.88
C GLU A 257 5.15 -16.32 -15.04
N PRO A 258 5.69 -17.55 -14.85
CA PRO A 258 7.11 -17.82 -15.03
C PRO A 258 7.48 -17.88 -16.53
N TYR A 259 8.75 -17.59 -16.86
CA TYR A 259 9.27 -17.67 -18.23
C TYR A 259 9.66 -19.07 -18.68
N HIS A 260 10.07 -19.89 -17.72
CA HIS A 260 10.50 -21.27 -17.95
C HIS A 260 9.38 -22.22 -17.53
N LYS A 261 9.70 -23.31 -16.82
CA LYS A 261 8.68 -24.25 -16.37
C LYS A 261 7.97 -23.71 -15.13
N PRO A 262 6.65 -23.93 -14.99
CA PRO A 262 5.90 -23.61 -13.76
C PRO A 262 6.54 -24.17 -12.48
N GLU A 263 7.37 -25.21 -12.64
CA GLU A 263 8.01 -25.99 -11.61
C GLU A 263 9.30 -25.36 -11.03
N GLU A 264 9.92 -24.39 -11.70
CA GLU A 264 11.26 -23.90 -11.32
C GLU A 264 11.25 -22.87 -10.18
N TYR A 265 10.10 -22.25 -9.89
CA TYR A 265 9.99 -21.23 -8.85
C TYR A 265 8.95 -21.63 -7.82
N ILE A 266 9.41 -21.94 -6.60
CA ILE A 266 8.59 -22.51 -5.53
C ILE A 266 7.46 -21.56 -5.11
N PHE A 267 7.65 -20.23 -5.18
CA PHE A 267 6.57 -19.25 -4.92
C PHE A 267 6.93 -17.77 -5.22
N PRO A 268 6.92 -17.26 -6.46
CA PRO A 268 6.74 -15.84 -6.66
C PRO A 268 5.25 -15.54 -6.81
N ALA A 269 4.62 -15.27 -5.68
CA ALA A 269 3.30 -14.64 -5.66
C ALA A 269 3.45 -13.14 -5.60
N CYS A 270 2.53 -12.45 -6.24
CA CYS A 270 2.47 -11.01 -6.32
C CYS A 270 1.15 -10.52 -5.76
N THR A 271 1.21 -9.37 -5.09
CA THR A 271 0.06 -8.60 -4.67
C THR A 271 0.26 -7.18 -5.16
N ILE A 272 -0.70 -6.71 -5.93
CA ILE A 272 -0.71 -5.40 -6.56
C ILE A 272 -2.04 -4.74 -6.25
N GLY A 273 -2.02 -3.43 -6.03
CA GLY A 273 -3.20 -2.59 -5.89
C GLY A 273 -3.02 -1.26 -6.63
N GLY A 274 -4.06 -0.43 -6.57
CA GLY A 274 -4.02 0.94 -7.10
C GLY A 274 -3.21 1.89 -6.20
N THR A 275 -3.04 1.60 -4.91
CA THR A 275 -2.26 2.43 -4.00
C THR A 275 -1.56 1.61 -2.93
N SER A 276 -0.37 2.02 -2.49
CA SER A 276 0.30 1.47 -1.30
C SER A 276 -0.09 2.21 -0.03
N GLY A 277 -0.76 3.36 -0.20
CA GLY A 277 -1.09 4.31 0.83
C GLY A 277 0.04 5.25 1.21
N VAL A 278 1.32 4.93 0.93
CA VAL A 278 2.41 5.66 1.57
C VAL A 278 2.70 6.97 0.85
N ILE A 279 2.61 8.10 1.53
CA ILE A 279 2.91 9.42 0.99
C ILE A 279 3.98 10.15 1.80
N PRO A 280 4.90 10.89 1.16
CA PRO A 280 5.84 11.74 1.86
C PRO A 280 5.13 12.99 2.38
N VAL A 281 5.23 13.26 3.67
CA VAL A 281 4.63 14.43 4.31
C VAL A 281 5.70 15.28 4.99
N GLY A 282 5.48 16.59 5.02
CA GLY A 282 6.30 17.55 5.74
C GLY A 282 5.46 18.36 6.71
N GLU A 283 5.96 18.60 7.92
CA GLU A 283 5.27 19.42 8.91
C GLU A 283 6.25 20.32 9.67
N THR A 284 5.79 21.52 10.00
CA THR A 284 6.51 22.42 10.91
C THR A 284 6.18 22.05 12.35
N VAL A 285 7.21 21.73 13.13
CA VAL A 285 7.04 21.47 14.57
C VAL A 285 7.33 22.72 15.40
N PRO A 286 6.79 22.83 16.64
CA PRO A 286 6.91 24.03 17.48
C PRO A 286 8.34 24.54 17.75
N VAL A 287 9.36 23.77 17.40
CA VAL A 287 10.79 24.10 17.53
C VAL A 287 11.41 24.44 16.16
N ASN A 288 10.70 25.18 15.29
CA ASN A 288 11.17 25.68 13.97
C ASN A 288 12.02 24.73 13.12
N THR A 289 11.90 23.42 13.32
CA THR A 289 12.71 22.41 12.64
C THR A 289 11.77 21.69 11.70
N PRO A 290 11.99 21.73 10.39
CA PRO A 290 11.13 21.03 9.45
C PRO A 290 11.37 19.53 9.57
N GLU A 291 10.29 18.75 9.71
CA GLU A 291 10.37 17.29 9.72
C GLU A 291 9.70 16.71 8.48
N ILE A 292 10.40 15.79 7.79
CA ILE A 292 9.84 14.97 6.72
C ILE A 292 9.67 13.54 7.25
N GLY A 293 8.56 12.91 6.89
CA GLY A 293 8.32 11.50 7.15
C GLY A 293 7.25 10.94 6.23
N TYR A 294 6.68 9.81 6.61
CA TYR A 294 5.62 9.15 5.85
C TYR A 294 4.33 9.03 6.63
N ARG A 295 3.23 9.19 5.93
CA ARG A 295 1.88 8.86 6.40
C ARG A 295 1.18 8.03 5.35
N PHE A 296 0.01 7.53 5.71
CA PHE A 296 -0.84 6.77 4.83
C PHE A 296 -2.02 7.59 4.35
N ASP A 297 -2.23 7.61 3.05
CA ASP A 297 -3.35 8.25 2.37
C ASP A 297 -3.88 7.20 1.38
N TYR A 298 -5.12 6.78 1.55
CA TYR A 298 -5.76 5.87 0.60
C TYR A 298 -6.88 6.59 -0.14
N THR A 299 -6.79 7.92 -0.25
CA THR A 299 -7.81 8.66 -0.98
C THR A 299 -7.48 8.70 -2.46
N PRO A 300 -8.51 8.62 -3.30
CA PRO A 300 -8.34 8.87 -4.69
C PRO A 300 -8.14 10.36 -4.94
N GLN A 301 -7.92 11.26 -3.96
CA GLN A 301 -7.69 12.72 -4.15
C GLN A 301 -6.21 13.13 -4.14
N ASN A 302 -5.32 12.32 -3.56
CA ASN A 302 -3.89 12.60 -3.54
C ASN A 302 -3.22 12.32 -4.90
N TRP A 303 -2.26 13.15 -5.29
CA TRP A 303 -1.58 13.09 -6.60
C TRP A 303 -0.22 12.39 -6.54
N SER A 304 0.12 11.83 -5.38
CA SER A 304 1.33 11.03 -5.20
C SER A 304 1.30 9.81 -6.11
N LEU A 305 2.40 9.53 -6.81
CA LEU A 305 2.58 8.32 -7.61
C LEU A 305 2.51 7.01 -6.80
N SER A 306 2.52 7.06 -5.46
CA SER A 306 2.25 5.91 -4.59
C SER A 306 0.80 5.47 -4.62
N HIS A 307 -0.05 6.34 -5.17
CA HIS A 307 -1.34 6.02 -5.72
C HIS A 307 -0.99 5.95 -7.20
N GLY A 308 -0.99 4.75 -7.79
CA GLY A 308 -0.48 4.50 -9.13
C GLY A 308 -0.94 3.17 -9.66
N ASN A 309 -1.21 3.11 -10.96
CA ASN A 309 -1.29 1.86 -11.67
C ASN A 309 0.01 1.04 -11.48
N PRO A 310 -0.05 -0.30 -11.49
CA PRO A 310 1.13 -1.15 -11.32
C PRO A 310 2.28 -0.86 -12.26
N THR A 311 1.97 -0.35 -13.46
CA THR A 311 2.95 0.03 -14.49
C THR A 311 3.85 1.19 -14.06
N TYR A 312 3.42 2.00 -13.09
CA TYR A 312 4.20 3.10 -12.53
C TYR A 312 4.42 2.90 -11.05
N ALA A 313 4.91 1.72 -10.70
CA ALA A 313 5.29 1.37 -9.36
C ALA A 313 6.25 2.41 -8.78
N ALA A 314 5.82 3.06 -7.72
CA ALA A 314 6.58 4.10 -7.06
C ALA A 314 6.75 3.79 -5.58
N THR A 315 7.81 4.35 -5.00
CA THR A 315 8.06 4.33 -3.58
C THR A 315 8.29 5.76 -3.11
N PRO A 316 7.86 6.15 -1.90
CA PRO A 316 8.40 7.35 -1.30
C PRO A 316 9.93 7.26 -1.16
N TRP A 317 10.63 8.37 -0.97
CA TRP A 317 12.10 8.37 -0.85
C TRP A 317 12.60 9.47 0.07
N THR A 318 13.46 9.10 1.03
CA THR A 318 14.06 10.02 2.00
C THR A 318 15.29 10.77 1.43
N GLY A 319 15.80 10.35 0.27
CA GLY A 319 17.02 10.89 -0.32
C GLY A 319 18.29 10.06 -0.07
N ASN A 320 18.20 8.91 0.61
CA ASN A 320 19.29 7.96 0.80
C ASN A 320 19.07 6.72 -0.09
N ASN A 321 20.13 6.23 -0.77
CA ASN A 321 20.03 5.04 -1.63
C ASN A 321 19.91 3.74 -0.82
N ASN A 322 20.47 3.66 0.40
CA ASN A 322 20.29 2.46 1.25
C ASN A 322 18.82 2.21 1.59
N TRP A 323 18.04 3.29 1.65
CA TRP A 323 16.61 3.28 1.95
C TRP A 323 15.78 2.60 0.86
N LEU A 324 16.23 2.67 -0.41
CA LEU A 324 15.50 2.10 -1.55
C LEU A 324 15.46 0.57 -1.56
N ASP A 325 16.35 -0.08 -0.81
CA ASP A 325 16.44 -1.54 -0.77
C ASP A 325 15.80 -2.13 0.49
N GLU A 326 15.84 -1.43 1.63
CA GLU A 326 15.37 -1.95 2.91
C GLU A 326 13.93 -1.49 3.22
N ASP A 327 13.63 -0.21 3.01
CA ASP A 327 12.39 0.45 3.48
C ASP A 327 11.44 0.86 2.35
N ALA A 328 11.73 0.44 1.10
CA ALA A 328 10.89 0.78 -0.04
C ALA A 328 9.49 0.18 0.10
N ILE A 329 8.46 0.95 -0.29
CA ILE A 329 7.06 0.54 -0.22
C ILE A 329 6.35 0.98 -1.47
N SER A 330 5.91 -0.01 -2.23
CA SER A 330 5.20 0.22 -3.48
C SER A 330 3.86 -0.50 -3.54
N GLN A 331 3.04 -0.09 -4.49
CA GLN A 331 1.80 -0.77 -4.85
C GLN A 331 2.08 -2.16 -5.41
N VAL A 332 3.32 -2.43 -5.83
CA VAL A 332 3.75 -3.70 -6.39
C VAL A 332 4.63 -4.44 -5.40
N GLN A 333 4.17 -5.61 -4.98
CA GLN A 333 4.82 -6.41 -3.94
C GLN A 333 4.92 -7.85 -4.42
N ILE A 334 6.08 -8.49 -4.24
CA ILE A 334 6.31 -9.88 -4.62
C ILE A 334 7.00 -10.63 -3.49
N MET A 335 6.53 -11.84 -3.24
CA MET A 335 7.25 -12.78 -2.39
C MET A 335 8.36 -13.42 -3.22
N LEU A 336 9.62 -13.23 -2.83
CA LEU A 336 10.73 -13.88 -3.49
C LEU A 336 10.79 -15.38 -3.12
N PRO A 337 11.56 -16.20 -3.87
CA PRO A 337 11.72 -17.62 -3.57
C PRO A 337 12.28 -17.93 -2.16
N ASP A 338 12.97 -16.98 -1.53
CA ASP A 338 13.45 -17.07 -0.14
C ASP A 338 12.32 -16.86 0.90
N GLY A 339 11.10 -16.56 0.46
CA GLY A 339 9.93 -16.33 1.29
C GLY A 339 9.78 -14.90 1.80
N GLN A 340 10.69 -13.98 1.43
CA GLN A 340 10.64 -12.58 1.84
C GLN A 340 9.82 -11.76 0.84
N TRP A 341 8.97 -10.88 1.36
CA TRP A 341 8.28 -9.89 0.54
C TRP A 341 9.20 -8.73 0.19
N GLN A 342 9.14 -8.30 -1.06
CA GLN A 342 9.92 -7.18 -1.58
C GLN A 342 9.02 -6.25 -2.38
N SER A 343 9.24 -4.95 -2.17
CA SER A 343 8.66 -3.88 -2.97
C SER A 343 9.37 -3.77 -4.31
N PHE A 344 8.61 -3.62 -5.38
CA PHE A 344 9.13 -3.32 -6.71
C PHE A 344 8.76 -1.89 -7.04
N ALA A 345 9.72 -1.06 -7.39
CA ALA A 345 9.48 0.33 -7.76
C ALA A 345 10.44 0.76 -8.87
N ASN A 346 10.03 1.76 -9.64
CA ASN A 346 10.84 2.40 -10.67
C ASN A 346 11.04 3.89 -10.40
N TRP A 347 10.14 4.46 -9.59
CA TRP A 347 10.09 5.88 -9.32
C TRP A 347 10.16 6.15 -7.81
N ALA A 348 10.89 7.19 -7.46
CA ALA A 348 11.06 7.68 -6.10
C ALA A 348 10.33 9.01 -5.94
N ILE A 349 9.49 9.12 -4.91
CA ILE A 349 8.69 10.32 -4.62
C ILE A 349 9.25 10.99 -3.37
N LYS A 350 9.62 12.26 -3.49
CA LYS A 350 10.23 13.01 -2.39
C LYS A 350 9.43 14.28 -2.09
N THR A 351 9.40 14.65 -0.82
CA THR A 351 8.95 15.97 -0.37
C THR A 351 10.17 16.85 -0.11
N GLU A 352 10.16 18.07 -0.64
CA GLU A 352 11.20 19.07 -0.40
C GLU A 352 10.81 20.02 0.73
N ILE A 353 11.79 20.75 1.25
CA ILE A 353 11.59 21.79 2.25
C ILE A 353 12.00 23.11 1.62
N ILE A 354 11.05 24.02 1.46
CA ILE A 354 11.30 25.38 0.98
C ILE A 354 11.03 26.36 2.12
N VAL A 355 11.99 27.23 2.41
CA VAL A 355 11.80 28.34 3.36
C VAL A 355 11.13 29.49 2.64
N ILE A 356 9.96 29.93 3.12
CA ILE A 356 9.35 31.18 2.69
C ILE A 356 9.75 32.25 3.72
N ILE A 357 10.15 33.43 3.23
CA ILE A 357 10.57 34.63 3.99
C ILE A 357 9.95 34.65 5.41
N GLY A 358 10.75 34.34 6.44
CA GLY A 358 10.29 34.14 7.83
C GLY A 358 10.51 32.70 8.33
N PRO A 359 9.90 32.30 9.47
CA PRO A 359 10.03 30.95 10.06
C PRO A 359 9.08 29.91 9.43
N ALA A 360 8.48 30.21 8.27
CA ALA A 360 7.47 29.36 7.65
C ALA A 360 8.10 28.43 6.60
N TYR A 361 7.81 27.14 6.71
CA TYR A 361 8.22 26.12 5.74
C TYR A 361 7.07 25.76 4.80
N PHE A 362 7.42 25.46 3.56
CA PHE A 362 6.54 24.89 2.54
C PHE A 362 7.12 23.55 2.09
N TYR A 363 6.23 22.59 1.84
CA TYR A 363 6.61 21.21 1.56
C TYR A 363 6.06 20.74 0.21
N PRO A 364 6.61 21.22 -0.92
CA PRO A 364 6.17 20.73 -2.22
C PRO A 364 6.67 19.31 -2.44
N HIS A 365 5.86 18.51 -3.12
CA HIS A 365 6.35 17.27 -3.69
C HIS A 365 7.24 17.57 -4.90
N LYS A 366 8.39 16.90 -4.98
CA LYS A 366 9.33 16.96 -6.11
C LYS A 366 8.89 16.02 -7.23
N GLU A 367 9.14 16.40 -8.49
CA GLU A 367 8.97 15.50 -9.64
C GLU A 367 9.61 14.12 -9.33
N PRO A 368 8.96 13.00 -9.69
CA PRO A 368 9.44 11.67 -9.37
C PRO A 368 10.75 11.39 -10.10
N ASP A 369 11.73 10.90 -9.38
CA ASP A 369 13.03 10.56 -9.93
C ASP A 369 13.09 9.05 -10.20
N GLN A 370 13.86 8.61 -11.21
CA GLN A 370 14.26 7.20 -11.34
C GLN A 370 15.59 7.02 -10.60
N PRO A 371 15.60 6.47 -9.38
CA PRO A 371 16.85 6.34 -8.65
C PRO A 371 17.75 5.27 -9.27
N GLN A 372 19.05 5.53 -9.26
CA GLN A 372 20.05 4.55 -9.69
C GLN A 372 20.24 3.47 -8.63
N GLY A 373 20.38 2.22 -9.06
CA GLY A 373 20.74 1.11 -8.17
C GLY A 373 19.57 0.36 -7.52
N LEU A 374 18.32 0.59 -7.94
CA LEU A 374 17.16 -0.19 -7.50
C LEU A 374 17.40 -1.70 -7.73
N ARG A 375 17.32 -2.48 -6.66
CA ARG A 375 17.42 -3.94 -6.74
C ARG A 375 16.17 -4.60 -7.29
N HIS A 376 14.99 -4.02 -7.08
CA HIS A 376 13.71 -4.63 -7.47
C HIS A 376 12.87 -3.60 -8.24
N TYR A 377 12.63 -3.86 -9.52
CA TYR A 377 11.91 -2.95 -10.40
C TYR A 377 11.12 -3.70 -11.48
N ILE A 378 10.16 -3.02 -12.12
CA ILE A 378 9.41 -3.59 -13.24
C ILE A 378 9.92 -3.08 -14.59
N ARG A 379 9.74 -3.88 -15.64
CA ARG A 379 9.97 -3.47 -17.03
C ARG A 379 8.77 -3.86 -17.92
N PRO A 380 8.53 -3.17 -19.04
CA PRO A 380 9.26 -1.96 -19.46
C PRO A 380 8.98 -0.76 -18.54
N THR A 381 9.96 0.15 -18.44
CA THR A 381 9.72 1.51 -17.93
C THR A 381 9.35 2.43 -19.08
N TYR A 382 8.74 3.58 -18.79
CA TYR A 382 8.48 4.61 -19.79
C TYR A 382 9.73 4.95 -20.65
N SER A 383 10.90 5.04 -20.02
CA SER A 383 12.19 5.29 -20.70
C SER A 383 12.61 4.17 -21.66
N ASN A 384 12.23 2.91 -21.39
CA ASN A 384 12.51 1.77 -22.27
C ASN A 384 11.60 1.76 -23.51
N ILE A 385 10.41 2.35 -23.41
CA ILE A 385 9.39 2.36 -24.47
C ILE A 385 9.66 3.46 -25.50
N GLY A 386 10.40 4.51 -25.13
CA GLY A 386 10.89 5.50 -26.11
C GLY A 386 11.75 4.88 -27.22
N LEU A 387 12.30 3.69 -26.98
CA LEU A 387 13.09 2.89 -27.93
C LEU A 387 12.28 1.82 -28.67
N THR A 388 11.06 1.50 -28.22
CA THR A 388 10.15 0.64 -28.99
C THR A 388 9.54 1.47 -30.11
N THR A 389 10.30 1.63 -31.20
CA THR A 389 9.79 2.19 -32.45
C THR A 389 8.71 1.28 -33.02
N HIS A 390 7.61 1.88 -33.51
CA HIS A 390 6.51 1.21 -34.19
C HIS A 390 7.02 0.09 -35.11
N VAL A 391 6.72 -1.17 -34.80
CA VAL A 391 7.13 -2.28 -35.68
C VAL A 391 6.18 -2.41 -36.88
N TYR A 392 4.96 -1.87 -36.79
CA TYR A 392 4.03 -1.87 -37.93
C TYR A 392 3.25 -0.54 -38.05
N ASP A 393 3.45 0.07 -39.22
CA ASP A 393 2.64 1.11 -39.89
C ASP A 393 2.67 2.57 -39.35
N ASN A 394 2.95 3.50 -40.28
CA ASN A 394 2.81 4.96 -40.14
C ASN A 394 1.37 5.40 -39.82
N SER A 395 0.39 4.51 -39.94
CA SER A 395 -1.02 4.77 -39.62
C SER A 395 -1.35 4.89 -38.13
N LYS A 396 -0.42 4.53 -37.22
CA LYS A 396 -0.63 4.53 -35.75
C LYS A 396 -1.84 3.70 -35.29
N THR A 397 -2.24 2.69 -36.08
CA THR A 397 -3.46 1.90 -35.80
C THR A 397 -3.20 0.58 -35.06
N THR A 398 -1.94 0.17 -34.92
CA THR A 398 -1.54 -1.07 -34.23
C THR A 398 -0.62 -0.77 -33.04
N TYR A 399 -0.93 -1.36 -31.88
CA TYR A 399 -0.17 -1.23 -30.64
C TYR A 399 0.66 -2.48 -30.38
N GLN A 400 1.93 -2.33 -30.02
CA GLN A 400 2.70 -3.44 -29.47
C GLN A 400 2.40 -3.53 -27.97
N LEU A 401 2.02 -4.72 -27.51
CA LEU A 401 1.73 -4.99 -26.11
C LEU A 401 2.94 -5.67 -25.46
N GLU A 402 3.62 -4.95 -24.58
CA GLU A 402 4.76 -5.46 -23.83
C GLU A 402 4.30 -6.08 -22.50
N PRO A 403 4.74 -7.29 -22.13
CA PRO A 403 4.42 -7.85 -20.83
C PRO A 403 5.07 -7.02 -19.72
N ILE A 404 4.40 -6.92 -18.57
CA ILE A 404 5.02 -6.35 -17.36
C ILE A 404 5.83 -7.43 -16.66
N GLU A 405 7.13 -7.22 -16.56
CA GLU A 405 8.10 -8.17 -16.05
C GLU A 405 8.76 -7.67 -14.77
N PHE A 406 9.04 -8.60 -13.87
CA PHE A 406 9.67 -8.31 -12.59
C PHE A 406 11.16 -8.61 -12.66
N VAL A 407 11.98 -7.62 -12.34
CA VAL A 407 13.43 -7.72 -12.42
C VAL A 407 14.06 -7.57 -11.05
N GLN A 408 14.95 -8.51 -10.72
CA GLN A 408 15.86 -8.42 -9.60
C GLN A 408 17.28 -8.14 -10.11
N SER A 409 17.83 -6.98 -9.78
CA SER A 409 19.19 -6.57 -10.10
C SER A 409 20.14 -6.69 -8.91
N ARG A 410 21.35 -7.19 -9.17
CA ARG A 410 22.46 -7.28 -8.21
C ARG A 410 23.73 -6.85 -8.92
N SER A 411 24.23 -5.65 -8.60
CA SER A 411 25.49 -5.01 -9.06
C SER A 411 25.83 -5.12 -10.56
N ASN A 412 26.08 -6.32 -11.09
CA ASN A 412 26.42 -6.60 -12.49
C ASN A 412 25.49 -7.64 -13.18
N GLN A 413 24.44 -8.12 -12.52
CA GLN A 413 23.52 -9.13 -13.04
C GLN A 413 22.07 -8.72 -12.81
N ALA A 414 21.20 -8.99 -13.79
CA ALA A 414 19.77 -8.79 -13.68
C ALA A 414 19.05 -10.10 -14.04
N ASN A 415 18.15 -10.52 -13.15
CA ASN A 415 17.33 -11.72 -13.31
C ASN A 415 15.87 -11.31 -13.49
N ILE A 416 15.20 -11.92 -14.46
CA ILE A 416 13.76 -11.74 -14.64
C ILE A 416 13.06 -12.86 -13.86
N LEU A 417 12.20 -12.49 -12.92
CA LEU A 417 11.49 -13.43 -12.06
C LEU A 417 10.26 -14.03 -12.76
N GLY A 418 9.66 -13.28 -13.67
CA GLY A 418 8.43 -13.64 -14.39
C GLY A 418 7.71 -12.39 -14.85
N LYS A 419 6.46 -12.56 -15.28
CA LYS A 419 5.61 -11.49 -15.80
C LYS A 419 4.21 -11.53 -15.21
N LEU A 420 3.49 -10.41 -15.26
CA LEU A 420 2.08 -10.36 -14.95
C LEU A 420 1.27 -11.07 -16.02
N TRP A 421 0.30 -11.87 -15.58
CA TRP A 421 -0.66 -12.51 -16.47
C TRP A 421 -1.63 -11.49 -17.02
N ARG A 422 -1.78 -11.45 -18.35
CA ARG A 422 -2.77 -10.65 -19.09
C ARG A 422 -2.70 -9.13 -18.89
N ILE A 423 -1.72 -8.61 -18.15
CA ILE A 423 -1.49 -7.18 -17.96
C ILE A 423 -0.31 -6.76 -18.82
N PHE A 424 -0.55 -5.79 -19.70
CA PHE A 424 0.41 -5.34 -20.68
C PHE A 424 0.57 -3.83 -20.66
N TRP A 425 1.75 -3.41 -21.07
CA TRP A 425 2.05 -2.04 -21.44
C TRP A 425 1.80 -1.81 -22.93
N PRO A 426 1.03 -0.79 -23.33
CA PRO A 426 0.91 -0.42 -24.74
C PRO A 426 2.10 0.45 -25.18
N SER A 427 2.77 0.09 -26.28
CA SER A 427 3.93 0.82 -26.82
C SER A 427 3.65 2.28 -27.22
N TYR A 428 2.38 2.68 -27.26
CA TYR A 428 1.95 4.04 -27.54
C TYR A 428 0.75 4.43 -26.66
N PRO A 429 0.60 5.71 -26.26
CA PRO A 429 -0.57 6.19 -25.56
C PRO A 429 -1.88 5.85 -26.26
N ILE A 430 -2.86 5.36 -25.49
CA ILE A 430 -4.22 5.06 -25.95
C ILE A 430 -5.19 6.06 -25.33
N TYR A 431 -6.06 6.67 -26.13
CA TYR A 431 -6.94 7.76 -25.68
C TYR A 431 -8.39 7.34 -25.48
N LYS A 432 -8.70 6.08 -25.76
CA LYS A 432 -10.02 5.50 -25.57
C LYS A 432 -9.89 4.45 -24.48
N PHE A 433 -10.66 4.61 -23.41
CA PHE A 433 -10.64 3.74 -22.23
C PHE A 433 -11.87 2.84 -22.17
N GLY A 434 -11.82 1.80 -21.33
CA GLY A 434 -12.86 0.78 -21.23
C GLY A 434 -12.64 -0.39 -22.18
N GLU A 435 -13.69 -1.21 -22.34
CA GLU A 435 -13.61 -2.43 -23.15
C GLU A 435 -13.45 -2.11 -24.64
N GLN A 436 -12.49 -2.78 -25.27
CA GLN A 436 -12.21 -2.66 -26.70
C GLN A 436 -11.85 -4.00 -27.30
N VAL A 437 -12.01 -4.10 -28.62
CA VAL A 437 -11.57 -5.24 -29.41
C VAL A 437 -10.27 -4.85 -30.11
N ILE A 438 -9.18 -5.53 -29.76
CA ILE A 438 -7.86 -5.38 -30.39
C ILE A 438 -7.53 -6.75 -30.99
N GLU A 439 -7.27 -6.79 -32.30
CA GLU A 439 -6.97 -8.04 -33.04
C GLU A 439 -8.01 -9.17 -32.82
N GLY A 440 -9.29 -8.80 -32.72
CA GLY A 440 -10.38 -9.76 -32.53
C GLY A 440 -10.51 -10.32 -31.11
N LYS A 441 -9.71 -9.84 -30.14
CA LYS A 441 -9.79 -10.21 -28.73
C LYS A 441 -10.24 -9.04 -27.88
N ARG A 442 -11.07 -9.31 -26.87
CA ARG A 442 -11.51 -8.27 -25.95
C ARG A 442 -10.42 -7.92 -24.93
N HIS A 443 -10.21 -6.63 -24.76
CA HIS A 443 -9.27 -6.03 -23.84
C HIS A 443 -9.98 -4.93 -23.05
N LEU A 444 -9.48 -4.64 -21.86
CA LEU A 444 -9.84 -3.49 -21.06
C LEU A 444 -8.67 -2.51 -21.09
N ILE A 445 -8.89 -1.35 -21.67
CA ILE A 445 -7.89 -0.28 -21.72
C ILE A 445 -8.13 0.63 -20.54
N ILE A 446 -7.17 0.66 -19.64
CA ILE A 446 -7.23 1.36 -18.39
C ILE A 446 -6.28 2.55 -18.51
N PRO A 447 -6.74 3.79 -18.30
CA PRO A 447 -5.83 4.93 -18.26
C PRO A 447 -4.86 4.76 -17.10
N ASN A 448 -3.87 5.65 -16.95
CA ASN A 448 -3.39 5.88 -15.60
C ASN A 448 -4.59 6.09 -14.68
N SER A 449 -4.59 5.47 -13.51
CA SER A 449 -5.66 5.47 -12.52
C SER A 449 -6.25 6.86 -12.24
N TRP A 450 -5.48 7.93 -12.54
CA TRP A 450 -5.96 9.30 -12.56
C TRP A 450 -5.42 10.12 -13.74
N ASP A 451 -5.84 9.81 -14.97
CA ASP A 451 -5.43 10.44 -16.25
C ASP A 451 -5.56 11.98 -16.36
N TRP A 452 -6.10 12.63 -15.32
CA TRP A 452 -6.27 14.08 -15.22
C TRP A 452 -5.38 14.71 -14.14
N ARG A 453 -4.54 13.91 -13.48
CA ARG A 453 -3.62 14.35 -12.45
C ARG A 453 -2.25 14.56 -13.04
N ARG A 454 -1.93 15.84 -13.16
CA ARG A 454 -0.58 16.30 -13.43
C ARG A 454 0.27 15.89 -12.24
N PHE A 455 1.13 14.89 -12.43
CA PHE A 455 2.19 14.55 -11.47
C PHE A 455 2.96 15.83 -11.20
N HIS A 456 2.71 16.46 -10.05
CA HIS A 456 3.30 17.71 -9.61
C HIS A 456 2.89 18.96 -10.39
N ILE A 457 1.73 19.51 -10.01
CA ILE A 457 1.65 20.94 -9.69
C ILE A 457 0.96 21.05 -8.32
N PRO A 458 1.68 20.92 -7.19
CA PRO A 458 1.06 21.11 -5.88
C PRO A 458 0.61 22.58 -5.82
N HIS A 459 -0.68 22.82 -6.07
CA HIS A 459 -1.32 24.14 -5.98
C HIS A 459 -0.48 25.31 -6.52
N GLY A 460 -0.33 25.39 -7.85
CA GLY A 460 -0.21 26.68 -8.56
C GLY A 460 0.87 27.67 -8.12
N ARG A 461 1.94 27.21 -7.46
CA ARG A 461 3.17 27.99 -7.25
C ARG A 461 4.39 27.14 -7.54
N THR A 462 4.44 26.58 -8.74
CA THR A 462 5.72 26.61 -9.43
C THR A 462 6.18 28.06 -9.36
N TYR A 463 7.38 28.35 -8.87
CA TYR A 463 7.97 29.71 -8.97
C TYR A 463 8.06 30.19 -10.45
N ILE A 464 7.70 29.31 -11.39
CA ILE A 464 7.33 29.58 -12.77
C ILE A 464 6.05 30.44 -12.79
N VAL A 465 6.24 31.75 -12.82
CA VAL A 465 5.19 32.75 -13.12
C VAL A 465 5.04 32.99 -14.63
N ASP A 466 5.98 32.51 -15.44
CA ASP A 466 5.95 32.61 -16.89
C ASP A 466 4.97 31.57 -17.49
N PRO A 467 3.94 31.99 -18.23
CA PRO A 467 2.98 31.09 -18.86
C PRO A 467 3.59 30.08 -19.85
N LEU A 468 4.71 30.41 -20.51
CA LEU A 468 5.27 29.54 -21.56
C LEU A 468 5.94 28.29 -20.99
N PRO A 469 6.86 28.36 -20.00
CA PRO A 469 7.38 27.18 -19.33
C PRO A 469 6.29 26.38 -18.60
N GLN A 470 5.26 27.04 -18.06
CA GLN A 470 4.14 26.34 -17.42
C GLN A 470 3.35 25.50 -18.44
N LEU A 471 3.02 26.07 -19.61
CA LEU A 471 2.36 25.33 -20.69
C LEU A 471 3.22 24.17 -21.21
N ALA A 472 4.52 24.36 -21.36
CA ALA A 472 5.43 23.30 -21.78
C ALA A 472 5.50 22.16 -20.76
N GLN A 473 5.52 22.49 -19.47
CA GLN A 473 5.47 21.50 -18.39
C GLN A 473 4.14 20.73 -18.38
N ASP A 474 3.02 21.43 -18.56
CA ASP A 474 1.69 20.83 -18.66
C ASP A 474 1.59 19.84 -19.82
N GLN A 475 2.08 20.23 -21.00
CA GLN A 475 2.11 19.35 -22.18
C GLN A 475 2.97 18.12 -21.95
N ARG A 476 4.15 18.28 -21.34
CA ARG A 476 5.03 17.16 -20.97
C ARG A 476 4.33 16.20 -20.01
N MET A 477 3.69 16.71 -18.95
CA MET A 477 2.99 15.87 -17.96
C MET A 477 1.81 15.12 -18.58
N GLN A 478 1.08 15.76 -19.49
CA GLN A 478 -0.01 15.08 -20.21
C GLN A 478 0.52 13.91 -21.04
N VAL A 479 1.62 14.11 -21.78
CA VAL A 479 2.25 13.04 -22.56
C VAL A 479 2.69 11.89 -21.65
N LEU A 480 3.30 12.21 -20.50
CA LEU A 480 3.69 11.20 -19.52
C LEU A 480 2.48 10.44 -18.98
N SER A 481 1.40 11.14 -18.57
CA SER A 481 0.17 10.52 -18.06
C SER A 481 -0.45 9.54 -19.05
N ASN A 482 -0.59 9.95 -20.31
CA ASN A 482 -1.22 9.12 -21.34
C ASN A 482 -0.36 7.90 -21.71
N ALA A 483 0.96 7.97 -21.49
CA ALA A 483 1.85 6.84 -21.67
C ALA A 483 1.73 5.80 -20.54
N MET A 484 0.98 6.12 -19.48
CA MET A 484 0.86 5.28 -18.28
C MET A 484 -0.31 4.29 -18.28
N ASN A 485 -0.86 4.04 -19.45
CA ASN A 485 -2.00 3.15 -19.62
C ASN A 485 -1.64 1.70 -19.33
N ILE A 486 -2.65 0.94 -18.91
CA ILE A 486 -2.60 -0.51 -18.80
C ILE A 486 -3.57 -1.10 -19.82
N VAL A 487 -3.15 -2.18 -20.47
CA VAL A 487 -4.05 -3.03 -21.24
C VAL A 487 -4.20 -4.36 -20.52
N VAL A 488 -5.44 -4.70 -20.14
CA VAL A 488 -5.77 -6.00 -19.56
C VAL A 488 -6.49 -6.84 -20.59
N ARG A 489 -5.97 -8.02 -20.92
CA ARG A 489 -6.62 -8.94 -21.85
C ARG A 489 -7.74 -9.70 -21.16
N LEU A 490 -8.97 -9.57 -21.64
CA LEU A 490 -10.16 -10.20 -21.04
C LEU A 490 -10.41 -11.62 -21.59
N GLU A 491 -10.00 -11.88 -22.83
CA GLU A 491 -10.25 -13.13 -23.55
C GLU A 491 -8.95 -13.73 -24.10
N ASP A 492 -8.81 -15.06 -24.10
CA ASP A 492 -7.74 -15.77 -24.82
C ASP A 492 -8.04 -15.86 -26.30
#